data_AF-A0A0G0PUS6-F1
#
_entry.id   AF-A0A0G0PUS6-F1
#
_cell.length_a   1.000
_cell.length_b   1.000
_cell.length_c   1.000
_cell.angle_alpha   90.00
_cell.angle_beta   90.00
_cell.angle_gamma   90.00
#
_symmetry.space_group_name_H-M   'P 1'
#
loop_
_entity.id
_entity.type
_entity.pdbx_description
1 polymer ?
#
loop_
_entity_poly.entity_id
_entity_poly.type
_entity_poly.pdbx_seq_one_letter_code
_entity_poly.pdbx_strand_id
1 'polypeptide(L)' 'MEEKEQKLYECLECHLKYKDKERAEKCEAWCKEYKSCNLDIIAYAEKEG' A
#
# COMPACT_ATOMS: atom_id res chain seq x y z
N MET A 1 10.66 -1.64 25.63
CA MET A 1 9.89 -0.71 24.79
C MET A 1 9.32 -1.55 23.67
N GLU A 2 8.02 -1.81 23.68
CA GLU A 2 7.37 -2.57 22.61
C GLU A 2 7.09 -1.58 21.47
N GLU A 3 7.98 -1.57 20.49
CA GLU A 3 7.72 -0.98 19.18
C GLU A 3 6.58 -1.79 18.56
N LYS A 4 5.34 -1.28 18.72
CA LYS A 4 4.20 -1.76 17.94
C LYS A 4 4.40 -1.29 16.52
N GLU A 5 5.28 -1.95 15.79
CA GLU A 5 5.34 -1.89 14.34
C GLU A 5 3.97 -2.35 13.84
N GLN A 6 3.09 -1.38 13.57
CA GLN A 6 1.86 -1.63 12.86
C GLN A 6 2.30 -2.22 11.52
N LYS A 7 2.06 -3.52 11.33
CA LYS A 7 2.43 -4.24 10.11
C LYS A 7 1.61 -3.67 8.96
N LEU A 8 2.14 -2.63 8.35
CA LEU A 8 1.65 -2.08 7.10
C LEU A 8 2.37 -2.79 5.96
N TYR A 9 1.61 -3.14 4.94
CA TYR A 9 2.10 -3.72 3.70
C TYR A 9 2.41 -2.59 2.73
N GLU A 10 3.69 -2.47 2.35
CA GLU A 10 4.15 -1.46 1.41
C GLU A 10 4.12 -2.00 -0.02
N CYS A 11 3.59 -1.21 -0.96
CA CYS A 11 3.68 -1.48 -2.38
C CYS A 11 5.06 -1.02 -2.90
N LEU A 12 5.85 -1.92 -3.47
CA LEU A 12 7.21 -1.62 -3.93
C LEU A 12 7.29 -0.71 -5.17
N GLU A 13 6.18 -0.49 -5.89
CA GLU A 13 6.18 0.39 -7.07
C GLU A 13 5.83 1.84 -6.76
N CYS A 14 4.94 2.07 -5.81
CA CYS A 14 4.48 3.42 -5.46
C CYS A 14 4.82 3.83 -4.02
N HIS A 15 5.44 2.93 -3.25
CA HIS A 15 5.82 3.12 -1.85
C HIS A 15 4.66 3.47 -0.91
N LEU A 16 3.43 3.12 -1.29
CA LEU A 16 2.26 3.31 -0.43
C LEU A 16 2.13 2.18 0.58
N LYS A 17 1.84 2.55 1.82
CA LYS A 17 1.64 1.63 2.94
C LYS A 17 0.15 1.39 3.16
N TYR A 18 -0.21 0.13 3.34
CA TYR A 18 -1.58 -0.32 3.53
C TYR A 18 -1.71 -1.14 4.80
N LYS A 19 -2.77 -0.94 5.58
CA LYS A 19 -3.12 -1.83 6.70
C LYS A 19 -3.49 -3.23 6.25
N ASP A 20 -3.94 -3.34 5.00
CA ASP A 20 -4.50 -4.56 4.45
C ASP A 20 -3.57 -5.13 3.38
N LYS A 21 -3.20 -6.40 3.54
CA LYS A 21 -2.33 -7.10 2.59
C LYS A 21 -2.97 -7.16 1.20
N GLU A 22 -4.29 -7.35 1.14
CA GLU A 22 -5.01 -7.43 -0.13
C GLU A 22 -4.90 -6.12 -0.91
N ARG A 23 -4.93 -4.97 -0.23
CA ARG A 23 -4.78 -3.66 -0.85
C ARG A 23 -3.37 -3.45 -1.39
N ALA A 24 -2.35 -3.84 -0.62
CA ALA A 24 -0.98 -3.78 -1.09
C ALA A 24 -0.77 -4.67 -2.32
N GLU A 25 -1.25 -5.92 -2.28
CA GLU A 25 -1.15 -6.86 -3.40
C GLU A 25 -1.90 -6.36 -4.64
N LYS A 26 -3.11 -5.83 -4.47
CA LYS A 26 -3.86 -5.19 -5.57
C LYS A 26 -3.14 -3.95 -6.11
N CYS A 27 -2.53 -3.15 -5.23
CA CYS A 27 -1.77 -1.97 -5.64
C CYS A 27 -0.54 -2.37 -6.47
N GLU A 28 0.23 -3.36 -6.01
CA GLU A 28 1.39 -3.88 -6.74
C GLU A 28 0.99 -4.50 -8.09
N ALA A 29 -0.04 -5.34 -8.12
CA ALA A 29 -0.53 -5.92 -9.36
C ALA A 29 -0.99 -4.85 -10.35
N TRP A 30 -1.72 -3.84 -9.86
CA TRP A 30 -2.21 -2.75 -10.69
C TRP A 30 -1.07 -1.86 -11.20
N CYS A 31 -0.15 -1.44 -10.31
CA CYS A 31 1.02 -0.66 -10.72
C CYS A 31 1.81 -1.42 -11.81
N LYS A 32 1.94 -2.74 -11.70
CA LYS A 32 2.78 -3.51 -12.62
C LYS A 32 2.12 -3.67 -13.98
N GLU A 33 0.80 -3.79 -14.02
CA GLU A 33 0.01 -3.93 -15.23
C GLU A 33 -0.18 -2.59 -15.95
N TYR A 34 -0.55 -1.52 -15.22
CA TYR A 34 -0.91 -0.22 -15.79
C TYR A 34 0.21 0.83 -15.73
N LYS A 35 1.34 0.53 -15.06
CA LYS A 35 2.42 1.48 -14.73
C LYS A 35 1.92 2.78 -14.10
N SER A 36 0.79 2.70 -13.41
CA SER A 36 0.07 3.82 -12.82
C SER A 36 -0.58 3.33 -11.54
N CYS A 37 -0.74 4.17 -10.53
CA CYS A 37 -1.37 3.77 -9.28
C CYS A 37 -2.90 3.87 -9.38
N ASN A 38 -3.62 2.91 -8.79
CA ASN A 38 -5.08 2.94 -8.77
C ASN A 38 -5.59 3.87 -7.65
N LEU A 39 -6.22 4.98 -8.01
CA LEU A 39 -6.73 5.98 -7.04
C LEU A 39 -7.69 5.37 -6.00
N ASP A 40 -8.47 4.36 -6.38
CA ASP A 40 -9.40 3.66 -5.48
C ASP A 40 -8.64 2.88 -4.40
N ILE A 41 -7.49 2.29 -4.75
CA ILE A 41 -6.61 1.59 -3.79
C ILE A 41 -5.85 2.60 -2.93
N ILE A 42 -5.28 3.64 -3.55
CA ILE A 42 -4.52 4.69 -2.86
C ILE A 42 -5.37 5.44 -1.83
N ALA A 43 -6.68 5.56 -2.06
CA ALA A 43 -7.63 6.16 -1.11
C ALA A 43 -7.63 5.46 0.27
N TYR A 44 -7.22 4.20 0.29
CA TYR A 44 -7.09 3.38 1.50
C TYR A 44 -5.67 3.28 2.03
N ALA A 45 -4.70 3.93 1.38
CA ALA A 45 -3.34 3.98 1.89
C ALA A 45 -3.32 4.76 3.21
N GLU A 46 -2.61 4.23 4.19
CA GLU A 46 -2.34 4.97 5.41
C GLU A 46 -1.26 6.00 5.09
N LYS A 47 -1.67 7.26 4.94
CA LYS A 47 -0.73 8.36 5.08
C LYS A 47 -0.36 8.47 6.56
N GLU A 48 0.89 8.17 6.87
CA GLU A 48 1.51 8.71 8.08
C GLU A 48 1.49 10.25 7.91
N GLY A 49 0.54 10.89 8.58
CA GLY A 49 0.37 12.34 8.63
C GLY A 49 0.38 12.81 10.08
#